data_AF-R9R671-F1
#
_entry.id   AF-R9R671-F1
#
_cell.length_a   1.000
_cell.length_b   1.000
_cell.length_c   1.000
_cell.angle_alpha   90.00
_cell.angle_beta   90.00
_cell.angle_gamma   90.00
#
_symmetry.space_group_name_H-M   'P 1'
#
loop_
_entity.id
_entity.type
_entity.pdbx_description
1 polymer ?
#
loop_
_entity_poly.entity_id
_entity_poly.type
_entity_poly.pdbx_seq_one_letter_code
_entity_poly.pdbx_strand_id
1 'polypeptide(L)'
;MAMAVAHHRESSSSGSIDKHLDHSGKYVRYTAEQVEALERVYADCPKPSSLRRQQLIRECSILSNIEQKQIKVWFQNRRCREKQRKEASRLQTVNRKLTAMNKLLMEENDRLQKQVSQLVAENGYMRQQLHTTSAATTDASCDSVVTTPQHSMRDANNPAGLLSIAEETLTEFLSKATGTAVDWVQMPGMKPGPDSVGIFAISQS
;
A
#
# COMPACT_ATOMS: atom_id res chain seq x y z
N MET A 1 -20.26 -33.63 26.57
CA MET A 1 -20.14 -32.79 27.78
C MET A 1 -19.42 -31.51 27.40
N ALA A 2 -20.02 -30.34 27.74
CA ALA A 2 -19.39 -29.03 27.98
C ALA A 2 -18.61 -28.35 26.83
N MET A 3 -18.68 -27.03 26.57
CA MET A 3 -19.40 -25.88 27.15
C MET A 3 -19.43 -24.77 26.08
N ALA A 4 -20.59 -24.17 25.83
CA ALA A 4 -20.70 -22.91 25.10
C ALA A 4 -20.48 -21.75 26.09
N VAL A 5 -19.48 -20.90 25.83
CA VAL A 5 -19.21 -19.73 26.67
C VAL A 5 -19.94 -18.52 26.09
N ALA A 6 -21.04 -18.16 26.75
CA ALA A 6 -21.72 -16.88 26.60
C ALA A 6 -20.91 -15.78 27.32
N HIS A 7 -20.58 -14.70 26.63
CA HIS A 7 -20.10 -13.48 27.27
C HIS A 7 -21.29 -12.59 27.63
N HIS A 8 -21.73 -12.69 28.87
CA HIS A 8 -22.46 -11.64 29.57
C HIS A 8 -21.57 -10.39 29.67
N ARG A 9 -22.08 -9.25 29.21
CA ARG A 9 -21.54 -7.94 29.56
C ARG A 9 -22.68 -7.04 30.02
N GLU A 10 -23.03 -7.15 31.29
CA GLU A 10 -23.91 -6.20 31.94
C GLU A 10 -23.13 -4.94 32.34
N SER A 11 -23.61 -3.82 31.79
CA SER A 11 -23.81 -2.49 32.40
C SER A 11 -22.92 -2.03 33.55
N SER A 12 -22.31 -0.85 33.38
CA SER A 12 -22.66 0.35 34.19
C SER A 12 -21.74 1.54 33.88
N SER A 13 -22.27 2.54 33.18
CA SER A 13 -22.15 3.99 33.46
C SER A 13 -22.54 4.79 32.20
N SER A 14 -23.78 4.60 31.76
CA SER A 14 -24.45 5.49 30.81
C SER A 14 -25.24 6.51 31.62
N GLY A 15 -24.52 7.49 32.19
CA GLY A 15 -25.11 8.59 32.93
C GLY A 15 -24.73 9.92 32.30
N SER A 16 -25.74 10.66 31.82
CA SER A 16 -25.68 12.09 31.47
C SER A 16 -25.28 12.45 30.03
N ILE A 17 -26.08 11.96 29.06
CA ILE A 17 -26.14 12.53 27.70
C ILE A 17 -27.19 13.67 27.65
N ASP A 18 -28.12 13.72 28.62
CA ASP A 18 -29.31 14.60 28.59
C ASP A 18 -29.09 16.09 28.87
N LYS A 19 -27.89 16.53 29.30
CA LYS A 19 -27.68 17.95 29.64
C LYS A 19 -27.06 18.80 28.52
N HIS A 20 -26.84 18.24 27.33
CA HIS A 20 -26.23 18.95 26.20
C HIS A 20 -27.20 19.17 25.04
N LEU A 21 -28.49 19.28 25.37
CA LEU A 21 -29.53 19.71 24.46
C LEU A 21 -29.90 21.13 24.91
N ASP A 22 -30.09 22.05 23.97
CA ASP A 22 -30.88 23.23 24.29
C ASP A 22 -32.29 22.80 24.76
N HIS A 23 -33.10 23.73 25.26
CA HIS A 23 -34.49 23.46 25.64
C HIS A 23 -35.35 22.86 24.48
N SER A 24 -34.77 22.69 23.29
CA SER A 24 -35.38 22.13 22.08
C SER A 24 -34.75 20.82 21.57
N GLY A 25 -33.83 20.18 22.30
CA GLY A 25 -33.27 18.88 21.87
C GLY A 25 -32.18 18.99 20.79
N LYS A 26 -31.57 20.16 20.58
CA LYS A 26 -30.61 20.39 19.48
C LYS A 26 -29.20 20.66 20.01
N TYR A 27 -28.21 20.29 19.18
CA TYR A 27 -26.80 20.58 19.43
C TYR A 27 -26.59 22.09 19.58
N VAL A 28 -25.97 22.49 20.69
CA VAL A 28 -25.56 23.88 20.91
C VAL A 28 -24.54 24.29 19.83
N ARG A 29 -24.89 25.31 19.04
CA ARG A 29 -24.01 25.91 18.03
C ARG A 29 -23.39 27.18 18.61
N TYR A 30 -22.07 27.26 18.61
CA TYR A 30 -21.36 28.48 19.02
C TYR A 30 -21.58 29.61 18.02
N THR A 31 -21.69 30.85 18.52
CA THR A 31 -21.69 32.06 17.68
C THR A 31 -20.30 32.30 17.09
N ALA A 32 -20.20 33.13 16.04
CA ALA A 32 -18.92 33.47 15.43
C ALA A 32 -17.96 34.13 16.45
N GLU A 33 -18.48 35.04 17.27
CA GLU A 33 -17.75 35.73 18.33
C GLU A 33 -17.23 34.77 19.41
N GLN A 34 -18.06 33.78 19.81
CA GLN A 34 -17.64 32.74 20.74
C GLN A 34 -16.51 31.89 20.18
N VAL A 35 -16.60 31.50 18.90
CA VAL A 35 -15.54 30.75 18.22
C VAL A 35 -14.27 31.59 18.15
N GLU A 36 -14.35 32.86 17.78
CA GLU A 36 -13.19 33.76 17.70
C GLU A 36 -12.50 33.93 19.05
N ALA A 37 -13.27 34.11 20.13
CA ALA A 37 -12.74 34.16 21.49
C ALA A 37 -11.97 32.89 21.87
N LEU A 38 -12.54 31.72 21.54
CA LEU A 38 -11.90 30.43 21.80
C LEU A 38 -10.65 30.20 20.93
N GLU A 39 -10.66 30.62 19.66
CA GLU A 39 -9.51 30.56 18.75
C GLU A 39 -8.35 31.45 19.22
N ARG A 40 -8.64 32.66 19.73
CA ARG A 40 -7.61 33.54 20.32
C ARG A 40 -6.90 32.85 21.48
N VAL A 41 -7.65 32.25 22.38
CA VAL A 41 -7.08 31.47 23.50
C VAL A 41 -6.32 30.24 22.99
N TYR A 42 -6.79 29.60 21.92
CA TYR A 42 -6.12 28.45 21.31
C TYR A 42 -4.74 28.79 20.74
N ALA A 43 -4.60 29.98 20.14
CA ALA A 43 -3.32 30.46 19.63
C ALA A 43 -2.27 30.58 20.75
N ASP A 44 -2.68 31.08 21.92
CA ASP A 44 -1.79 31.24 23.06
C ASP A 44 -1.54 29.93 23.82
N CYS A 45 -2.62 29.17 24.06
CA CYS A 45 -2.57 27.92 24.84
C CYS A 45 -3.57 26.87 24.29
N PRO A 46 -3.10 25.93 23.45
CA PRO A 46 -3.95 24.89 22.86
C PRO A 46 -4.53 23.87 23.87
N LYS A 47 -4.01 23.85 25.11
CA LYS A 47 -4.40 22.89 26.17
C LYS A 47 -4.66 23.64 27.49
N PRO A 48 -5.69 24.50 27.56
CA PRO A 48 -5.92 25.30 28.76
C PRO A 48 -6.25 24.40 29.96
N SER A 49 -5.70 24.75 31.13
CA SER A 49 -5.96 24.07 32.40
C SER A 49 -7.42 24.25 32.85
N SER A 50 -7.86 23.50 33.87
CA SER A 50 -9.22 23.68 34.41
C SER A 50 -9.45 25.07 34.99
N LEU A 51 -8.46 25.59 35.72
CA LEU A 51 -8.49 26.95 36.26
C LEU A 51 -8.59 27.98 35.13
N ARG A 52 -7.80 27.83 34.06
CA ARG A 52 -7.87 28.73 32.91
C ARG A 52 -9.24 28.69 32.23
N ARG A 53 -9.84 27.50 32.05
CA ARG A 53 -11.20 27.40 31.50
C ARG A 53 -12.24 28.09 32.38
N GLN A 54 -12.11 28.01 33.70
CA GLN A 54 -13.01 28.71 34.62
C GLN A 54 -12.84 30.23 34.55
N GLN A 55 -11.60 30.71 34.45
CA GLN A 55 -11.31 32.13 34.24
C GLN A 55 -11.95 32.66 32.95
N LEU A 56 -11.86 31.93 31.84
CA LEU A 56 -12.45 32.34 30.56
C LEU A 56 -13.96 32.60 30.65
N ILE A 57 -14.70 31.78 31.40
CA ILE A 57 -16.15 31.96 31.59
C ILE A 57 -16.44 33.22 32.40
N ARG A 58 -15.59 33.56 33.38
CA ARG A 58 -15.77 34.75 34.23
C ARG A 58 -15.32 36.04 33.55
N GLU A 59 -14.19 36.00 32.85
CA GLU A 59 -13.51 37.17 32.28
C GLU A 59 -14.05 37.53 30.88
N CYS A 60 -14.60 36.56 30.14
CA CYS A 60 -15.14 36.77 28.81
C CYS A 60 -16.66 36.67 28.84
N SER A 61 -17.35 37.81 28.86
CA SER A 61 -18.82 37.88 28.89
C SER A 61 -19.48 37.11 27.75
N ILE A 62 -18.85 37.05 26.57
CA ILE A 62 -19.32 36.29 25.39
C ILE A 62 -19.35 34.77 25.65
N LEU A 63 -18.50 34.27 26.55
CA LEU A 63 -18.40 32.86 26.95
C LEU A 63 -19.14 32.56 28.27
N SER A 64 -19.78 33.55 28.89
CA SER A 64 -20.41 33.41 30.22
C SER A 64 -21.51 32.34 30.27
N ASN A 65 -22.19 32.11 29.14
CA ASN A 65 -23.25 31.10 29.00
C ASN A 65 -22.73 29.73 28.51
N ILE A 66 -21.41 29.52 28.47
CA ILE A 66 -20.80 28.26 28.02
C ILE A 66 -20.28 27.48 29.23
N GLU A 67 -20.59 26.18 29.29
CA GLU A 67 -20.11 25.33 30.38
C GLU A 67 -18.62 24.98 30.26
N GLN A 68 -17.94 24.75 31.38
CA GLN A 68 -16.54 24.31 31.39
C GLN A 68 -16.30 23.02 30.58
N LYS A 69 -17.26 22.10 30.59
CA LYS A 69 -17.21 20.85 29.80
C LYS A 69 -17.25 21.15 28.30
N GLN A 70 -18.08 22.09 27.87
CA GLN A 70 -18.18 22.52 26.48
C GLN A 70 -16.87 23.13 25.98
N ILE A 71 -16.25 24.02 26.78
CA ILE A 71 -14.92 24.56 26.48
C ILE A 71 -13.90 23.42 26.35
N LYS A 72 -13.85 22.49 27.31
CA LYS A 72 -12.95 21.33 27.25
C LYS A 72 -13.12 20.53 25.94
N VAL A 73 -14.36 20.22 25.56
CA VAL A 73 -14.67 19.48 24.33
C VAL A 73 -14.30 20.29 23.09
N TRP A 74 -14.56 21.59 23.07
CA TRP A 74 -14.17 22.47 21.97
C TRP A 74 -12.67 22.41 21.72
N PHE A 75 -11.83 22.55 22.76
CA PHE A 75 -10.37 22.47 22.62
C PHE A 75 -9.87 21.06 22.21
N GLN A 76 -10.56 20.00 22.62
CA GLN A 76 -10.26 18.64 22.16
C GLN A 76 -10.57 18.49 20.67
N ASN A 77 -11.77 18.89 20.25
CA ASN A 77 -12.22 18.84 18.87
C ASN A 77 -11.35 19.71 17.97
N ARG A 78 -10.98 20.91 18.44
CA ARG A 78 -10.14 21.83 17.70
C ARG A 78 -8.76 21.26 17.40
N ARG A 79 -8.13 20.60 18.38
CA ARG A 79 -6.87 19.86 18.18
C ARG A 79 -7.02 18.67 17.25
N CYS A 80 -8.11 17.92 17.39
CA CYS A 80 -8.40 16.79 16.51
C CYS A 80 -8.56 17.24 15.05
N ARG A 81 -9.34 18.30 14.80
CA ARG A 81 -9.53 18.89 13.47
C ARG A 81 -8.23 19.44 12.89
N GLU A 82 -7.39 20.10 13.70
CA GLU A 82 -6.07 20.58 13.27
C GLU A 82 -5.18 19.41 12.81
N LYS A 83 -5.12 18.34 13.62
CA LYS A 83 -4.37 17.13 13.28
C LYS A 83 -4.87 16.50 11.99
N GLN A 84 -6.19 16.35 11.85
CA GLN A 84 -6.80 15.81 10.62
C GLN A 84 -6.50 16.68 9.40
N ARG A 85 -6.56 18.01 9.51
CA ARG A 85 -6.26 18.93 8.40
C ARG A 85 -4.80 18.81 7.94
N LYS A 86 -3.86 18.75 8.88
CA LYS A 86 -2.44 18.53 8.58
C LYS A 86 -2.20 17.19 7.89
N GLU A 87 -2.83 16.14 8.39
CA GLU A 87 -2.73 14.80 7.82
C GLU A 87 -3.32 14.72 6.41
N ALA A 88 -4.50 15.29 6.20
CA ALA A 88 -5.11 15.38 4.87
C ALA A 88 -4.22 16.13 3.87
N SER A 89 -3.61 17.25 4.31
CA SER A 89 -2.68 18.02 3.47
C SER A 89 -1.41 17.22 3.12
N ARG A 90 -0.89 16.45 4.09
CA ARG A 90 0.25 15.55 3.89
C ARG A 90 -0.09 14.45 2.87
N LEU A 91 -1.24 13.79 3.03
CA LEU A 91 -1.72 12.76 2.11
C LEU A 91 -1.94 13.31 0.71
N GLN A 92 -2.55 14.50 0.58
CA GLN A 92 -2.73 15.15 -0.71
C GLN A 92 -1.38 15.40 -1.42
N THR A 93 -0.36 15.82 -0.67
CA THR A 93 0.99 16.03 -1.21
C THR A 93 1.61 14.73 -1.72
N VAL A 94 1.53 13.66 -0.94
CA VAL A 94 2.04 12.33 -1.35
C VAL A 94 1.27 11.80 -2.54
N ASN A 95 -0.05 11.95 -2.57
CA ASN A 95 -0.89 11.50 -3.67
C ASN A 95 -0.53 12.20 -4.98
N ARG A 96 -0.32 13.53 -4.96
CA ARG A 96 0.16 14.28 -6.13
C ARG A 96 1.48 13.75 -6.68
N LYS A 97 2.44 13.44 -5.79
CA LYS A 97 3.73 12.84 -6.18
C LYS A 97 3.54 11.46 -6.81
N LEU A 98 2.71 10.62 -6.20
CA LEU A 98 2.43 9.28 -6.70
C LEU A 98 1.74 9.33 -8.07
N THR A 99 0.77 10.22 -8.28
CA THR A 99 0.13 10.43 -9.58
C THR A 99 1.13 10.87 -10.64
N ALA A 100 2.02 11.81 -10.32
CA ALA A 100 3.05 12.25 -11.26
C ALA A 100 4.03 11.11 -11.62
N MET A 101 4.46 10.33 -10.64
CA MET A 101 5.34 9.18 -10.86
C MET A 101 4.66 8.07 -11.68
N ASN A 102 3.39 7.78 -11.38
CA ASN A 102 2.61 6.79 -12.11
C ASN A 102 2.45 7.19 -13.59
N LYS A 103 2.24 8.49 -13.85
CA LYS A 103 2.20 9.02 -15.22
C LYS A 103 3.51 8.77 -15.98
N LEU A 104 4.66 9.10 -15.39
CA LEU A 104 5.97 8.86 -16.00
C LEU A 104 6.22 7.37 -16.26
N LEU A 105 5.81 6.51 -15.32
CA LEU A 105 5.92 5.07 -15.49
C LEU A 105 5.07 4.54 -16.66
N MET A 106 3.85 5.06 -16.82
CA MET A 106 2.99 4.71 -17.95
C MET A 106 3.57 5.16 -19.28
N GLU A 107 4.12 6.38 -19.34
CA GLU A 107 4.79 6.90 -20.54
C GLU A 107 6.01 6.05 -20.92
N GLU A 108 6.81 5.64 -19.94
CA GLU A 108 7.97 4.77 -20.18
C GLU A 108 7.56 3.36 -20.60
N ASN A 109 6.48 2.82 -20.01
CA ASN A 109 5.95 1.52 -20.42
C ASN A 109 5.47 1.54 -21.88
N ASP A 110 4.75 2.58 -22.30
CA ASP A 110 4.32 2.77 -23.69
C ASP A 110 5.53 2.90 -24.64
N ARG A 111 6.57 3.65 -24.22
CA ARG A 111 7.81 3.79 -24.99
C ARG A 111 8.52 2.45 -25.20
N LEU A 112 8.66 1.67 -24.11
CA LEU A 112 9.28 0.34 -24.17
C LEU A 112 8.46 -0.63 -25.01
N GLN A 113 7.13 -0.61 -24.87
CA GLN A 113 6.24 -1.45 -25.67
C GLN A 113 6.41 -1.17 -27.17
N LYS A 114 6.50 0.11 -27.57
CA LYS A 114 6.78 0.51 -28.96
C LYS A 114 8.14 0.00 -29.44
N GLN A 115 9.18 0.12 -28.63
CA GLN A 115 10.52 -0.37 -28.98
C GLN A 115 10.54 -1.89 -29.16
N VAL A 116 9.86 -2.64 -28.28
CA VAL A 116 9.72 -4.09 -28.41
C VAL A 116 8.98 -4.45 -29.70
N SER A 117 7.85 -3.80 -29.99
CA SER A 117 7.10 -4.04 -31.23
C SER A 117 7.94 -3.77 -32.48
N GLN A 118 8.75 -2.71 -32.49
CA GLN A 118 9.65 -2.41 -33.60
C GLN A 118 10.71 -3.50 -33.77
N LEU A 119 11.39 -3.89 -32.69
CA LEU A 119 12.42 -4.92 -32.74
C LEU A 119 11.85 -6.28 -33.16
N VAL A 120 10.63 -6.63 -32.73
CA VAL A 120 9.96 -7.86 -33.14
C VAL A 120 9.66 -7.84 -34.64
N ALA A 121 9.16 -6.71 -35.18
CA ALA A 121 8.90 -6.56 -36.60
C ALA A 121 10.19 -6.65 -37.44
N GLU A 122 11.25 -5.96 -37.01
CA GLU A 122 12.56 -5.98 -37.67
C GLU A 122 13.17 -7.39 -37.65
N ASN A 123 13.13 -8.09 -36.51
CA ASN A 123 13.57 -9.48 -36.41
C ASN A 123 12.78 -10.41 -37.33
N GLY A 124 11.46 -10.22 -37.42
CA GLY A 124 10.62 -10.97 -38.37
C GLY A 124 11.06 -10.75 -39.81
N TYR A 125 11.32 -9.50 -40.21
CA TYR A 125 11.80 -9.15 -41.53
C TYR A 125 13.17 -9.75 -41.85
N MET A 126 14.13 -9.69 -40.92
CA MET A 126 15.45 -10.31 -41.10
C MET A 126 15.37 -11.82 -41.28
N ARG A 127 14.53 -12.50 -40.48
CA ARG A 127 14.29 -13.95 -40.64
C ARG A 127 13.67 -14.26 -42.01
N GLN A 128 12.72 -13.46 -42.47
CA GLN A 128 12.11 -13.65 -43.80
C GLN A 128 13.13 -13.48 -44.93
N GLN A 129 14.02 -12.49 -44.85
CA GLN A 129 15.10 -12.29 -45.83
C GLN A 129 16.06 -13.49 -45.89
N LEU A 130 16.46 -14.04 -44.74
CA LEU A 130 17.33 -15.23 -44.70
C LEU A 130 16.67 -16.44 -45.35
N HIS A 131 15.38 -16.69 -45.06
CA HIS A 131 14.65 -17.83 -45.63
C HIS A 131 14.41 -17.69 -47.14
N THR A 132 14.12 -16.47 -47.63
CA THR A 132 13.92 -16.21 -49.08
C THR A 132 15.22 -16.32 -49.87
N THR A 133 16.35 -15.84 -49.32
CA THR A 133 17.67 -15.98 -49.95
C THR A 133 18.12 -17.44 -50.01
N SER A 134 17.88 -18.21 -48.94
CA SER A 134 18.19 -19.65 -48.91
C SER A 134 17.38 -20.46 -49.93
N ALA A 135 16.08 -20.16 -50.07
CA ALA A 135 15.21 -20.78 -51.08
C ALA A 135 15.60 -20.41 -52.53
N ALA A 136 16.10 -19.18 -52.76
CA ALA A 136 16.59 -18.74 -54.06
C ALA A 136 17.94 -19.38 -54.44
N THR A 137 18.76 -19.81 -53.46
CA THR A 137 20.05 -20.49 -53.72
C THR A 137 19.93 -22.00 -53.91
N THR A 138 18.83 -22.65 -53.48
CA THR A 138 18.65 -24.10 -53.62
C THR A 138 18.22 -24.58 -55.02
N ASP A 139 17.98 -23.67 -55.97
CA ASP A 139 17.75 -24.04 -57.39
C ASP A 139 19.04 -23.97 -58.25
N ALA A 140 20.18 -23.67 -57.62
CA ALA A 140 21.49 -23.70 -58.26
C ALA A 140 22.48 -24.56 -57.47
N SER A 141 22.44 -25.87 -57.77
CA SER A 141 23.64 -26.71 -57.84
C SER A 141 24.19 -27.34 -56.54
N CYS A 142 24.22 -28.68 -56.58
CA CYS A 142 25.20 -29.61 -56.02
C CYS A 142 25.22 -29.95 -54.52
N ASP A 143 24.79 -31.20 -54.28
CA ASP A 143 25.21 -32.17 -53.27
C ASP A 143 26.51 -31.82 -52.50
N SER A 144 26.40 -31.67 -51.18
CA SER A 144 27.57 -31.71 -50.30
C SER A 144 27.21 -32.26 -48.93
N VAL A 145 27.63 -33.51 -48.70
CA VAL A 145 27.65 -34.20 -47.41
C VAL A 145 28.60 -33.47 -46.46
N VAL A 146 28.07 -32.92 -45.37
CA VAL A 146 28.82 -32.55 -44.17
C VAL A 146 28.13 -33.15 -42.96
N THR A 147 28.82 -34.12 -42.35
CA THR A 147 28.51 -34.69 -41.05
C THR A 147 28.78 -33.66 -39.95
N THR A 148 27.73 -33.20 -39.28
CA THR A 148 27.83 -32.49 -37.98
C THR A 148 26.77 -33.03 -37.03
N PRO A 149 27.06 -33.14 -35.71
CA PRO A 149 26.21 -33.89 -34.80
C PRO A 149 24.87 -33.19 -34.64
N GLN A 150 23.80 -33.94 -34.84
CA GLN A 150 22.41 -33.52 -34.65
C GLN A 150 22.19 -33.07 -33.20
N HIS A 151 22.36 -31.78 -32.91
CA HIS A 151 21.56 -31.15 -31.88
C HIS A 151 20.17 -30.94 -32.50
N SER A 152 19.32 -31.94 -32.31
CA SER A 152 17.93 -31.96 -32.77
C SER A 152 17.27 -30.64 -32.38
N MET A 153 16.91 -29.87 -33.41
CA MET A 153 15.90 -28.82 -33.34
C MET A 153 14.62 -29.47 -32.82
N ARG A 154 14.41 -29.47 -31.50
CA ARG A 154 13.15 -29.89 -30.91
C ARG A 154 12.17 -28.73 -31.02
N ASP A 155 11.06 -28.98 -31.70
CA ASP A 155 10.03 -28.00 -32.05
C ASP A 155 9.64 -27.08 -30.90
N ALA A 156 10.00 -25.80 -31.00
CA ALA A 156 9.61 -24.74 -30.08
C ALA A 156 8.09 -24.44 -30.07
N ASN A 157 7.32 -25.10 -30.95
CA ASN A 157 5.86 -24.99 -31.06
C ASN A 157 5.09 -26.11 -30.34
N ASN A 158 5.78 -27.08 -29.73
CA ASN A 158 5.15 -28.16 -28.99
C ASN A 158 5.16 -27.83 -27.47
N PRO A 159 4.00 -27.73 -26.79
CA PRO A 159 3.95 -27.44 -25.34
C PRO A 159 4.73 -28.44 -24.48
N ALA A 160 4.91 -29.67 -24.95
CA ALA A 160 5.74 -30.68 -24.28
C ALA A 160 7.24 -30.33 -24.31
N GLY A 161 7.73 -29.67 -25.37
CA GLY A 161 9.12 -29.23 -25.48
C GLY A 161 9.45 -28.12 -24.49
N LEU A 162 8.52 -27.17 -24.29
CA LEU A 162 8.65 -26.11 -23.30
C LEU A 162 8.65 -26.64 -21.86
N LEU A 163 7.83 -27.65 -21.56
CA LEU A 163 7.82 -28.30 -20.25
C LEU A 163 9.15 -29.00 -19.94
N SER A 164 9.73 -29.71 -20.92
CA SER A 164 11.06 -30.32 -20.76
C SER A 164 12.14 -29.27 -20.49
N ILE A 165 12.13 -28.14 -21.20
CA ILE A 165 13.09 -27.05 -20.99
C ILE A 165 12.90 -26.44 -19.60
N ALA A 166 11.66 -26.24 -19.16
CA ALA A 166 11.35 -25.71 -17.83
C ALA A 166 11.83 -26.66 -16.72
N GLU A 167 11.65 -27.97 -16.91
CA GLU A 167 12.07 -29.01 -15.95
C GLU A 167 13.59 -29.12 -15.86
N GLU A 168 14.28 -29.09 -17.00
CA GLU A 168 15.74 -29.11 -17.08
C GLU A 168 16.35 -27.84 -16.45
N THR A 169 15.77 -26.66 -16.74
CA THR A 169 16.20 -25.38 -16.17
C THR A 169 15.96 -25.33 -14.65
N LEU A 170 14.83 -25.86 -14.17
CA LEU A 170 14.52 -25.93 -12.74
C LEU A 170 15.49 -26.86 -12.00
N THR A 171 15.81 -28.01 -12.59
CA THR A 171 16.75 -28.97 -12.01
C THR A 171 18.16 -28.39 -11.96
N GLU A 172 18.59 -27.70 -13.02
CA GLU A 172 19.87 -26.99 -13.04
C GLU A 172 19.90 -25.88 -11.98
N PHE A 173 18.83 -25.09 -11.85
CA PHE A 173 18.71 -24.06 -10.83
C PHE A 173 18.80 -24.64 -9.41
N LEU A 174 18.05 -25.70 -9.10
CA LEU A 174 18.05 -26.33 -7.78
C LEU A 174 19.39 -27.01 -7.46
N SER A 175 20.07 -27.57 -8.46
CA SER A 175 21.39 -28.18 -8.28
C SER A 175 22.48 -27.15 -7.95
N LYS A 176 22.30 -25.89 -8.40
CA LYS A 176 23.23 -24.78 -8.19
C LYS A 176 22.84 -23.89 -7.00
N ALA A 177 21.58 -23.96 -6.56
CA ALA A 177 21.07 -23.24 -5.39
C ALA A 177 21.50 -23.92 -4.07
N THR A 178 22.80 -24.11 -3.88
CA THR A 178 23.36 -24.51 -2.58
C THR A 178 23.56 -23.25 -1.74
N GLY A 179 22.53 -22.90 -0.96
CA GLY A 179 22.66 -21.99 0.18
C GLY A 179 22.40 -20.51 -0.11
N THR A 180 21.15 -20.10 0.13
CA THR A 180 20.86 -18.89 0.92
C THR A 180 19.56 -19.16 1.65
N ALA A 181 19.65 -19.78 2.83
CA ALA A 181 18.61 -19.63 3.83
C ALA A 181 18.52 -18.12 4.08
N VAL A 182 17.45 -17.49 3.60
CA VAL A 182 17.15 -16.10 3.91
C VAL A 182 16.86 -16.09 5.41
N ASP A 183 17.81 -15.64 6.21
CA ASP A 183 17.56 -15.25 7.58
C ASP A 183 16.59 -14.08 7.51
N TRP A 184 15.29 -14.38 7.68
CA TRP A 184 14.26 -13.36 7.71
C TRP A 184 14.49 -12.53 8.97
N VAL A 185 15.29 -11.46 8.86
CA VAL A 185 15.43 -10.49 9.93
C VAL A 185 14.05 -9.84 10.11
N GLN A 186 13.41 -10.18 11.22
CA GLN A 186 12.10 -9.66 11.57
C GLN A 186 12.20 -8.15 11.80
N MET A 187 11.49 -7.38 10.98
CA MET A 187 11.39 -5.92 11.13
C MET A 187 10.84 -5.58 12.53
N PRO A 188 11.53 -4.73 13.32
CA PRO A 188 11.06 -4.38 14.66
C PRO A 188 9.64 -3.78 14.62
N GLY A 189 8.68 -4.46 15.25
CA GLY A 189 7.29 -4.00 15.38
C GLY A 189 6.22 -4.78 14.61
N MET A 190 6.60 -5.81 13.84
CA MET A 190 5.62 -6.69 13.17
C MET A 190 5.38 -7.97 13.98
N LYS A 191 4.13 -8.24 14.36
CA LYS A 191 3.70 -9.51 14.98
C LYS A 191 3.52 -10.56 13.89
N PRO A 192 4.10 -11.78 14.03
CA PRO A 192 3.86 -12.85 13.08
C PRO A 192 2.37 -13.23 13.08
N GLY A 193 1.80 -13.42 11.89
CA GLY A 193 0.44 -13.95 11.74
C GLY A 193 0.37 -15.40 12.20
N PRO A 194 -0.84 -15.92 12.48
CA PRO A 194 -1.05 -17.26 13.05
C PRO A 194 -0.49 -18.42 12.20
N ASP A 195 -0.18 -18.18 10.92
CA ASP A 195 0.34 -19.20 9.98
C ASP A 195 1.85 -19.10 9.75
N SER A 196 2.58 -18.43 10.63
CA SER A 196 4.04 -18.35 10.53
C SER A 196 4.65 -19.70 10.92
N VAL A 197 5.01 -20.50 9.91
CA VAL A 197 5.69 -21.79 10.11
C VAL A 197 7.01 -21.56 10.83
N GLY A 198 7.08 -22.04 12.07
CA GLY A 198 8.22 -21.91 12.95
C GLY A 198 9.47 -22.60 12.41
N ILE A 199 10.62 -22.06 12.81
CA ILE A 199 11.96 -22.56 12.50
C ILE A 199 12.07 -24.04 12.91
N PHE A 200 12.20 -24.95 11.93
CA PHE A 200 12.65 -26.31 12.19
C PHE A 200 14.19 -26.30 12.25
N ALA A 201 14.74 -26.34 13.46
CA ALA A 201 16.14 -26.66 13.66
C ALA A 201 16.30 -28.17 13.43
N ILE A 202 16.80 -28.57 12.26
CA ILE A 202 17.27 -29.92 12.03
C ILE A 202 18.71 -29.96 12.58
N SER A 203 18.86 -30.49 13.80
CA SER A 203 20.17 -30.83 14.36
C SER A 203 20.85 -31.87 13.47
N GLN A 204 22.03 -31.55 12.97
CA GLN A 204 22.90 -32.52 12.31
C GLN A 204 23.51 -33.43 13.40
N SER A 205 23.34 -34.73 13.24
CA SER A 205 24.14 -35.78 13.89
C SER A 205 25.23 -36.26 12.93
#